data_AF-A0A814YBF7-F1
#
_entry.id   AF-A0A814YBF7-F1
#
_cell.length_a   1.000
_cell.length_b   1.000
_cell.length_c   1.000
_cell.angle_alpha   90.00
_cell.angle_beta   90.00
_cell.angle_gamma   90.00
#
_symmetry.space_group_name_H-M   'P 1'
#
loop_
_entity.id
_entity.type
_entity.pdbx_description
1 polymer ?
#
loop_
_entity_poly.entity_id
_entity_poly.type
_entity_poly.pdbx_seq_one_letter_code
_entity_poly.pdbx_strand_id
1 'polypeptide(L)'
;MKDKKIVLLVLFALSNLSVHGAQDPIELKVSAAKRGLLLGSITLVKHLRFNVDKGQYISNLVNNYDVVVPDVEMKPGHIWRPRNIYNFTDVDWLLGATPDTMG
;
A
#
# COMPACT_ATOMS: atom_id res chain seq x y z
N MET A 1 -15.86 -48.81 15.51
CA MET A 1 -16.64 -47.81 14.73
C MET A 1 -16.44 -46.37 15.25
N LYS A 2 -16.22 -46.16 16.55
CA LYS A 2 -15.82 -44.86 17.14
C LYS A 2 -14.48 -44.35 16.62
N ASP A 3 -13.49 -45.23 16.48
CA ASP A 3 -12.11 -44.83 16.13
C ASP A 3 -12.02 -44.25 14.71
N LYS A 4 -12.81 -44.82 13.77
CA LYS A 4 -12.91 -44.31 12.39
C LYS A 4 -13.51 -42.90 12.33
N LYS A 5 -14.43 -42.55 13.27
CA LYS A 5 -15.03 -41.21 13.34
C LYS A 5 -14.04 -40.17 13.89
N ILE A 6 -13.21 -40.57 14.86
CA ILE A 6 -12.16 -39.70 15.42
C ILE A 6 -11.11 -39.39 14.35
N VAL A 7 -10.65 -40.41 13.61
CA VAL A 7 -9.70 -40.23 12.51
C VAL A 7 -10.25 -39.31 11.42
N LEU A 8 -11.52 -39.47 11.05
CA LEU A 8 -12.17 -38.59 10.07
C LEU A 8 -12.26 -37.14 10.55
N LEU A 9 -12.58 -36.92 11.83
CA LEU A 9 -12.65 -35.58 12.43
C LEU A 9 -11.27 -34.88 12.43
N VAL A 10 -10.22 -35.63 12.77
CA VAL A 10 -8.84 -35.11 12.78
C VAL A 10 -8.37 -34.75 11.37
N LEU A 11 -8.65 -35.60 10.37
CA LEU A 11 -8.35 -35.29 8.96
C LEU A 11 -9.10 -34.06 8.46
N PHE A 12 -10.39 -33.93 8.83
CA PHE A 12 -11.17 -32.75 8.50
C PHE A 12 -10.58 -31.49 9.14
N ALA A 13 -10.23 -31.52 10.43
CA ALA A 13 -9.61 -30.39 11.12
C ALA A 13 -8.27 -29.97 10.47
N LEU A 14 -7.40 -30.94 10.17
CA LEU A 14 -6.11 -30.68 9.51
C LEU A 14 -6.28 -30.05 8.12
N SER A 15 -7.25 -30.53 7.34
CA SER A 15 -7.53 -29.96 6.01
C SER A 15 -8.02 -28.50 6.07
N ASN A 16 -8.83 -28.14 7.06
CA ASN A 16 -9.30 -26.76 7.24
C ASN A 16 -8.17 -25.81 7.67
N LEU A 17 -7.26 -26.27 8.52
CA LEU A 17 -6.06 -25.52 8.91
C LEU A 17 -5.15 -25.22 7.70
N SER A 18 -4.96 -26.20 6.80
CA SER A 18 -4.17 -25.99 5.58
C SER A 18 -4.84 -25.03 4.60
N VAL A 19 -6.17 -25.08 4.46
CA VAL A 19 -6.91 -24.17 3.58
C VAL A 19 -6.89 -22.73 4.12
N HIS A 20 -6.99 -22.54 5.44
CA HIS A 20 -6.85 -21.21 6.05
C HIS A 20 -5.47 -20.60 5.81
N GLY A 21 -4.38 -21.37 5.98
CA GLY A 21 -3.03 -20.87 5.70
C GLY A 21 -2.76 -20.59 4.22
N ALA A 22 -3.48 -21.24 3.31
CA ALA A 22 -3.40 -20.97 1.88
C ALA A 22 -4.25 -19.78 1.42
N GLN A 23 -5.16 -19.28 2.29
CA GLN A 23 -6.03 -18.13 2.04
C GLN A 23 -5.45 -16.81 2.53
N ASP A 24 -4.21 -16.78 3.05
CA ASP A 24 -3.51 -15.51 3.26
C ASP A 24 -3.52 -14.75 1.92
N PRO A 25 -4.19 -13.58 1.87
CA PRO A 25 -4.40 -12.89 0.61
C PRO A 25 -3.04 -12.55 0.03
N ILE A 26 -2.76 -13.11 -1.15
CA ILE A 26 -1.55 -12.74 -1.90
C ILE A 26 -1.69 -11.25 -2.21
N GLU A 27 -0.78 -10.47 -1.66
CA GLU A 27 -0.70 -9.03 -1.92
C GLU A 27 -0.67 -8.78 -3.44
N LEU A 28 -1.38 -7.75 -3.89
CA LEU A 28 -1.56 -7.48 -5.32
C LEU A 28 -0.21 -7.30 -6.02
N LYS A 29 0.73 -6.64 -5.35
CA LYS A 29 2.14 -6.50 -5.71
C LYS A 29 2.82 -7.83 -5.99
N VAL A 30 2.68 -8.82 -5.09
CA VAL A 30 3.28 -10.16 -5.26
C VAL A 30 2.69 -10.86 -6.48
N SER A 31 1.38 -10.71 -6.71
CA SER A 31 0.70 -11.27 -7.88
C SER A 31 1.16 -10.62 -9.19
N ALA A 32 1.35 -9.29 -9.20
CA ALA A 32 1.87 -8.54 -10.35
C ALA A 32 3.33 -8.90 -10.65
N ALA A 33 4.18 -8.97 -9.62
CA ALA A 33 5.58 -9.33 -9.73
C ALA A 33 5.78 -10.73 -10.33
N LYS A 34 4.93 -11.72 -9.97
CA LYS A 34 4.94 -13.06 -10.59
C LYS A 34 4.69 -13.06 -12.10
N ARG A 35 4.15 -11.96 -12.64
CA ARG A 35 3.89 -11.77 -14.08
C ARG A 35 4.87 -10.78 -14.73
N GLY A 36 5.89 -10.34 -14.00
CA GLY A 36 6.83 -9.31 -14.46
C GLY A 36 6.20 -7.93 -14.62
N LEU A 37 5.10 -7.65 -13.90
CA LEU A 37 4.39 -6.38 -13.93
C LEU A 37 4.71 -5.56 -12.67
N LEU A 38 4.78 -4.24 -12.83
CA LEU A 38 4.75 -3.28 -11.73
C LEU A 38 3.32 -2.85 -11.46
N LEU A 39 2.96 -2.75 -10.19
CA LEU A 39 1.65 -2.27 -9.77
C LEU A 39 1.76 -0.88 -9.15
N GLY A 40 1.10 0.10 -9.75
CA GLY A 40 1.06 1.48 -9.29
C GLY A 40 -0.24 1.84 -8.58
N SER A 41 -0.17 2.81 -7.66
CA SER A 41 -1.35 3.49 -7.10
C SER A 41 -1.21 5.00 -7.22
N ILE A 42 -2.36 5.67 -7.21
CA ILE A 42 -2.46 7.12 -7.03
C ILE A 42 -2.87 7.40 -5.59
N THR A 43 -2.36 8.47 -4.99
CA THR A 43 -2.69 8.87 -3.61
C THR A 43 -2.70 10.39 -3.44
N LEU A 44 -3.39 10.88 -2.42
CA LEU A 44 -3.26 12.26 -1.96
C LEU A 44 -2.19 12.35 -0.87
N VAL A 45 -1.26 13.29 -1.01
CA VAL A 45 -0.16 13.49 -0.07
C VAL A 45 -0.69 13.75 1.34
N LYS A 46 -1.80 14.49 1.46
CA LYS A 46 -2.43 14.74 2.77
C LYS A 46 -2.81 13.45 3.52
N HIS A 47 -3.19 12.38 2.83
CA HIS A 47 -3.55 11.12 3.48
C HIS A 47 -2.32 10.43 4.09
N LEU A 48 -1.20 10.50 3.37
CA LEU A 48 0.09 10.01 3.86
C LEU A 48 0.59 10.88 5.01
N ARG A 49 0.58 12.20 4.84
CA ARG A 49 1.16 13.16 5.77
C ARG A 49 0.43 13.22 7.11
N PHE A 50 -0.89 13.19 7.10
CA PHE A 50 -1.68 13.31 8.31
C PHE A 50 -2.06 11.97 8.93
N ASN A 51 -1.60 10.86 8.36
CA ASN A 51 -1.87 9.53 8.88
C ASN A 51 -3.36 9.29 9.15
N VAL A 52 -4.20 9.62 8.16
CA VAL A 52 -5.65 9.86 8.33
C VAL A 52 -6.43 8.68 8.91
N ASP A 53 -5.90 7.46 8.79
CA ASP A 53 -6.49 6.22 9.28
C ASP A 53 -5.55 5.43 10.20
N LYS A 54 -4.71 6.15 10.96
CA LYS A 54 -3.75 5.56 11.90
C LYS A 54 -2.74 4.61 11.25
N GLY A 55 -2.48 4.78 9.95
CA GLY A 55 -1.39 4.12 9.23
C GLY A 55 -1.85 2.93 8.41
N GLN A 56 -3.14 2.59 8.44
CA GLN A 56 -3.68 1.50 7.63
C GLN A 56 -3.53 1.81 6.13
N TYR A 57 -3.74 3.07 5.74
CA TYR A 57 -3.64 3.51 4.35
C TYR A 57 -2.21 3.37 3.83
N ILE A 58 -1.24 3.82 4.61
CA ILE A 58 0.19 3.71 4.29
C ILE A 58 0.60 2.24 4.24
N SER A 59 0.22 1.45 5.25
CA SER A 59 0.51 0.01 5.28
C SER A 59 -0.07 -0.69 4.04
N ASN A 60 -1.29 -0.35 3.63
CA ASN A 60 -1.92 -0.97 2.48
C ASN A 60 -1.21 -0.57 1.17
N LEU A 61 -0.76 0.68 1.06
CA LEU A 61 0.04 1.14 -0.09
C LEU A 61 1.37 0.40 -0.19
N VAL A 62 2.11 0.28 0.93
CA VAL A 62 3.42 -0.38 0.99
C VAL A 62 3.33 -1.86 0.64
N ASN A 63 2.31 -2.54 1.17
CA ASN A 63 2.10 -3.97 0.98
C ASN A 63 1.62 -4.30 -0.44
N ASN A 64 0.78 -3.45 -1.05
CA ASN A 64 0.11 -3.81 -2.30
C ASN A 64 0.64 -3.12 -3.55
N TYR A 65 1.54 -2.12 -3.46
CA TYR A 65 1.98 -1.37 -4.64
C TYR A 65 3.50 -1.19 -4.69
N ASP A 66 4.03 -1.13 -5.91
CA ASP A 66 5.45 -0.87 -6.21
C ASP A 66 5.73 0.62 -6.35
N VAL A 67 4.78 1.35 -6.94
CA VAL A 67 4.92 2.77 -7.28
C VAL A 67 3.71 3.53 -6.76
N VAL A 68 3.94 4.68 -6.17
CA VAL A 68 2.89 5.58 -5.70
C VAL A 68 3.10 6.94 -6.35
N VAL A 69 2.05 7.45 -7.00
CA VAL A 69 2.06 8.75 -7.69
C VAL A 69 1.09 9.69 -6.95
N PRO A 70 1.50 10.93 -6.62
CA PRO A 70 0.58 11.90 -6.05
C PRO A 70 -0.49 12.30 -7.07
N ASP A 71 -1.74 12.40 -6.64
CA ASP A 71 -2.88 12.71 -7.52
C ASP A 71 -2.81 14.14 -8.05
N VAL A 72 -2.75 15.13 -7.15
CA VAL A 72 -2.90 16.54 -7.52
C VAL A 72 -1.66 17.37 -7.21
N GLU A 73 -0.82 16.88 -6.30
CA GLU A 73 0.21 17.69 -5.66
C GLU A 73 1.37 18.03 -6.61
N MET A 74 1.51 17.30 -7.71
CA MET A 74 2.45 17.60 -8.80
C MET A 74 1.82 18.37 -9.97
N LYS A 75 0.51 18.66 -9.94
CA LYS A 75 -0.16 19.38 -11.03
C LYS A 75 0.18 20.88 -10.97
N PRO A 76 0.22 21.58 -12.13
CA PRO A 76 0.52 23.01 -12.16
C PRO A 76 -0.37 23.85 -11.24
N GLY A 77 -1.67 23.57 -11.14
CA GLY A 77 -2.57 24.33 -10.27
C GLY A 77 -2.30 24.16 -8.76
N HIS A 78 -1.55 23.13 -8.35
CA HIS A 78 -1.16 22.91 -6.96
C HIS A 78 0.19 23.55 -6.64
N ILE A 79 1.15 23.40 -7.56
CA ILE A 79 2.51 23.95 -7.44
C ILE A 79 2.52 25.46 -7.72
N TRP A 80 1.97 25.86 -8.85
CA TRP A 80 1.98 27.24 -9.33
C TRP A 80 0.75 27.97 -8.82
N ARG A 81 0.94 28.79 -7.77
CA ARG A 81 -0.08 29.73 -7.27
C ARG A 81 -0.03 31.01 -8.12
N PRO A 82 -0.60 32.19 -7.77
CA PRO A 82 -0.52 33.38 -8.63
C PRO A 82 0.89 33.68 -9.17
N ARG A 83 0.98 34.54 -10.20
CA ARG A 83 2.22 34.84 -10.95
C ARG A 83 3.48 34.85 -10.04
N ASN A 84 4.45 33.98 -10.36
CA ASN A 84 5.74 33.80 -9.68
C ASN A 84 5.71 33.27 -8.22
N ILE A 85 4.63 32.65 -7.77
CA ILE A 85 4.56 32.00 -6.45
C ILE A 85 4.48 30.49 -6.66
N TYR A 86 5.49 29.77 -6.17
CA TYR A 86 5.54 28.30 -6.19
C TYR A 86 5.38 27.74 -4.79
N ASN A 87 4.57 26.69 -4.66
CA ASN A 87 4.41 25.92 -3.44
C ASN A 87 4.79 24.46 -3.69
N PHE A 88 5.98 24.07 -3.26
CA PHE A 88 6.48 22.70 -3.34
C PHE A 88 6.29 21.91 -2.05
N THR A 89 5.66 22.47 -1.01
CA THR A 89 5.61 21.87 0.33
C THR A 89 5.15 20.42 0.36
N ASP A 90 4.11 20.06 -0.40
CA ASP A 90 3.62 18.68 -0.42
C ASP A 90 4.53 17.74 -1.22
N VAL A 91 5.15 18.23 -2.30
CA VAL A 91 6.09 17.48 -3.12
C VAL A 91 7.39 17.25 -2.38
N ASP A 92 7.93 18.29 -1.74
CA ASP A 92 9.14 18.24 -0.92
C ASP A 92 8.96 17.26 0.24
N TRP A 93 7.82 17.33 0.94
CA TRP A 93 7.49 16.37 1.99
C TRP A 93 7.43 14.93 1.46
N LEU A 94 6.80 14.71 0.29
CA LEU A 94 6.68 13.39 -0.31
C LEU A 94 8.04 12.81 -0.74
N LEU A 95 8.94 13.65 -1.25
CA LEU A 95 10.28 13.26 -1.69
C LEU A 95 11.30 13.18 -0.54
N GLY A 96 10.90 13.53 0.68
CA GLY A 96 11.79 13.54 1.84
C GLY A 96 12.81 14.67 1.82
N ALA A 97 12.54 15.77 1.10
CA ALA A 97 13.38 16.95 1.13
C ALA A 97 13.34 17.57 2.52
N THR A 98 14.51 17.87 3.09
CA THR A 98 14.63 18.61 4.35
C THR A 98 14.55 20.12 4.07
N PRO A 99 14.05 20.94 5.03
CA PRO A 99 13.92 22.39 4.86
C PRO A 99 15.21 23.16 4.57
N ASP A 100 16.39 22.54 4.62
CA ASP A 100 17.70 23.21 4.60
C ASP A 100 18.69 22.65 3.57
N THR A 101 18.24 22.35 2.34
CA THR A 101 19.17 22.28 1.20
C THR A 101 19.02 23.54 0.37
N MET A 102 19.60 24.64 0.88
CA MET A 102 20.07 25.70 -0.01
C MET A 102 21.11 25.04 -0.94
N GLY A 103 20.79 24.98 -2.23
CA GLY A 103 21.74 24.60 -3.26
C GLY A 103 22.94 25.53 -3.33
#